data_AF-A0A432XHK0-F1
#
_entry.id   AF-A0A432XHK0-F1
#
_cell.length_a   1.000
_cell.length_b   1.000
_cell.length_c   1.000
_cell.angle_alpha   90.00
_cell.angle_beta   90.00
_cell.angle_gamma   90.00
#
_symmetry.space_group_name_H-M   'P 1'
#
loop_
_entity.id
_entity.type
_entity.pdbx_description
1 polymer ?
#
loop_
_entity_poly.entity_id
_entity_poly.type
_entity_poly.pdbx_seq_one_letter_code
_entity_poly.pdbx_strand_id
1 'polypeptide(L)'
;MGCSTSAPINDVQAATINHQLSHEQVRMAIIEAGAQRGWAMSDYSDDELHAELYVRQHYAKVRIPYSTEGFSIYYVASDNLDLSRDGKRIHRNYNRWVNNLRHDIQMNIQVKALQP
;
A
#
# COMPACT_ATOMS: atom_id res chain seq x y z
N MET A 1 -23.79 -22.88 -4.02
CA MET A 1 -22.71 -22.14 -4.71
C MET A 1 -21.96 -21.33 -3.68
N GLY A 2 -20.75 -21.74 -3.33
CA GLY A 2 -19.98 -21.17 -2.22
C GLY A 2 -19.37 -19.83 -2.61
N CYS A 3 -19.60 -18.80 -1.81
CA CYS A 3 -18.97 -17.49 -1.95
C CYS A 3 -17.45 -17.66 -1.83
N SER A 4 -16.72 -17.61 -2.95
CA SER A 4 -15.26 -17.60 -2.88
C SER A 4 -14.80 -16.36 -2.14
N THR A 5 -14.11 -16.54 -1.02
CA THR A 5 -13.57 -15.45 -0.19
C THR A 5 -12.30 -14.84 -0.79
N SER A 6 -11.70 -15.49 -1.80
CA SER A 6 -10.50 -15.07 -2.52
C SER A 6 -10.81 -14.32 -3.82
N ALA A 7 -9.96 -13.34 -4.14
CA ALA A 7 -9.99 -12.51 -5.35
C ALA A 7 -8.57 -12.44 -5.95
N PRO A 8 -8.40 -12.08 -7.23
CA PRO A 8 -7.07 -11.80 -7.78
C PRO A 8 -6.34 -10.74 -6.95
N ILE A 9 -5.02 -10.90 -6.77
CA ILE A 9 -4.19 -9.86 -6.13
C ILE A 9 -4.29 -8.58 -6.97
N ASN A 10 -4.64 -7.47 -6.33
CA ASN A 10 -4.75 -6.17 -6.98
C ASN A 10 -3.60 -5.27 -6.54
N ASP A 11 -2.52 -5.28 -7.31
CA ASP A 11 -1.43 -4.33 -7.14
C ASP A 11 -1.86 -2.95 -7.64
N VAL A 12 -1.39 -1.92 -6.96
CA VAL A 12 -1.59 -0.54 -7.40
C VAL A 12 -0.45 -0.19 -8.32
N GLN A 13 -0.75 -0.01 -9.60
CA GLN A 13 0.24 0.35 -10.60
C GLN A 13 0.23 1.86 -10.85
N ALA A 14 1.37 2.50 -10.62
CA ALA A 14 1.68 3.86 -11.03
C ALA A 14 0.57 4.89 -10.75
N ALA A 15 0.17 5.01 -9.48
CA ALA A 15 -0.71 6.11 -9.07
C ALA A 15 0.04 7.44 -9.25
N THR A 16 -0.45 8.29 -10.14
CA THR A 16 0.20 9.56 -10.51
C THR A 16 0.06 10.61 -9.41
N ILE A 17 1.13 11.38 -9.21
CA ILE A 17 1.19 12.57 -8.35
C ILE A 17 1.21 13.79 -9.27
N ASN A 18 0.11 14.54 -9.28
CA ASN A 18 -0.05 15.75 -10.12
C ASN A 18 0.26 17.04 -9.34
N HIS A 19 1.21 16.97 -8.41
CA HIS A 19 1.59 18.08 -7.54
C HIS A 19 3.11 18.23 -7.52
N GLN A 20 3.60 19.47 -7.36
CA GLN A 20 5.03 19.73 -7.17
C GLN A 20 5.39 19.47 -5.72
N LEU A 21 5.65 18.20 -5.40
CA LEU A 21 6.13 17.78 -4.08
C LEU A 21 7.59 17.37 -4.15
N SER A 22 8.32 17.63 -3.06
CA SER A 22 9.65 17.05 -2.88
C SER A 22 9.54 15.55 -2.60
N HIS A 23 10.64 14.84 -2.86
CA HIS A 23 10.73 13.41 -2.58
C HIS A 23 10.40 13.08 -1.12
N GLU A 24 10.90 13.89 -0.18
CA GLU A 24 10.62 13.73 1.24
C GLU A 24 9.14 13.99 1.60
N GLN A 25 8.49 14.95 0.94
CA GLN A 25 7.05 15.18 1.16
C GLN A 25 6.21 13.99 0.70
N VAL A 26 6.56 13.37 -0.44
CA VAL A 26 5.90 12.14 -0.89
C VAL A 26 6.17 11.00 0.08
N ARG A 27 7.43 10.80 0.49
CA ARG A 27 7.82 9.80 1.49
C ARG A 27 6.99 9.93 2.77
N MET A 28 6.93 11.14 3.33
CA MET A 28 6.18 11.41 4.55
C MET A 28 4.67 11.22 4.37
N ALA A 29 4.11 11.58 3.22
CA ALA A 29 2.69 11.32 2.93
C ALA A 29 2.36 9.82 2.96
N ILE A 30 3.26 8.99 2.41
CA ILE A 30 3.12 7.53 2.41
C ILE A 30 3.22 6.97 3.82
N ILE A 31 4.23 7.39 4.58
CA ILE A 31 4.45 6.93 5.97
C ILE A 31 3.25 7.29 6.85
N GLU A 32 2.77 8.53 6.78
CA GLU A 32 1.61 8.99 7.55
C GLU A 32 0.34 8.20 7.19
N ALA A 33 0.12 7.93 5.91
CA ALA A 33 -1.07 7.18 5.44
C ALA A 33 -1.05 5.73 5.94
N GLY A 34 0.11 5.08 5.84
CA GLY A 34 0.30 3.73 6.36
C GLY A 34 0.09 3.66 7.87
N ALA A 35 0.75 4.55 8.62
CA ALA A 35 0.65 4.60 10.07
C ALA A 35 -0.79 4.81 10.57
N GLN A 36 -1.55 5.71 9.93
CA GLN A 36 -2.98 5.95 10.25
C GLN A 36 -3.85 4.69 10.10
N ARG A 37 -3.46 3.78 9.20
CA ARG A 37 -4.14 2.51 8.96
C ARG A 37 -3.56 1.34 9.76
N GLY A 38 -2.57 1.58 10.60
CA GLY A 38 -1.90 0.57 11.42
C GLY A 38 -0.86 -0.26 10.67
N TRP A 39 -0.40 0.20 9.50
CA TRP A 39 0.77 -0.39 8.85
C TRP A 39 2.04 0.04 9.57
N ALA A 40 2.89 -0.93 9.89
CA ALA A 40 4.26 -0.69 10.29
C ALA A 40 5.09 -0.35 9.05
N MET A 41 5.53 0.90 8.96
CA MET A 41 6.30 1.42 7.82
C MET A 41 7.80 1.30 8.11
N SER A 42 8.57 0.91 7.11
CA SER A 42 10.03 0.87 7.18
C SER A 42 10.66 1.35 5.88
N ASP A 43 11.80 2.03 6.01
CA ASP A 43 12.63 2.37 4.87
C ASP A 43 13.31 1.12 4.31
N TYR A 44 13.27 0.95 2.99
CA TYR A 44 14.04 -0.07 2.29
C TYR A 44 15.17 0.58 1.48
N SER A 45 14.86 1.66 0.76
CA SER A 45 15.83 2.53 0.09
C SER A 45 15.26 3.95 -0.04
N ASP A 46 16.03 4.86 -0.64
CA ASP A 46 15.57 6.23 -0.87
C ASP A 46 14.28 6.28 -1.70
N ASP A 47 14.06 5.35 -2.62
CA ASP A 47 12.89 5.31 -3.54
C ASP A 47 11.90 4.17 -3.25
N GLU A 48 12.07 3.43 -2.15
CA GLU A 48 11.17 2.32 -1.80
C GLU A 48 10.95 2.21 -0.28
N LEU A 49 9.68 2.15 0.10
CA LEU A 49 9.24 1.85 1.47
C LEU A 49 8.64 0.45 1.53
N HIS A 50 8.80 -0.23 2.66
CA HIS A 50 8.07 -1.46 2.97
C HIS A 50 6.99 -1.15 4.01
N ALA A 51 5.87 -1.87 3.90
CA ALA A 51 4.77 -1.73 4.84
C ALA A 51 4.25 -3.11 5.24
N GLU A 52 4.10 -3.30 6.55
CA GLU A 52 3.63 -4.55 7.15
C GLU A 52 2.36 -4.32 7.97
N LEU A 53 1.36 -5.17 7.80
CA LEU A 53 0.08 -5.07 8.50
C LEU A 53 -0.23 -6.37 9.21
N TYR A 54 -0.53 -6.26 10.51
CA TYR A 54 -0.96 -7.35 11.36
C TYR A 54 -2.39 -7.10 11.84
N VAL A 55 -3.34 -7.94 11.41
CA VAL A 55 -4.75 -7.85 11.83
C VAL A 55 -5.22 -9.18 12.36
N ARG A 56 -5.37 -9.27 13.69
CA ARG A 56 -5.72 -10.51 14.39
C ARG A 56 -4.71 -11.62 14.07
N GLN A 57 -5.11 -12.56 13.20
CA GLN A 57 -4.33 -13.72 12.77
C GLN A 57 -3.81 -13.58 11.33
N HIS A 58 -4.05 -12.44 10.69
CA HIS A 58 -3.67 -12.18 9.30
C HIS A 58 -2.46 -11.25 9.23
N TYR A 59 -1.58 -11.53 8.27
CA TYR A 59 -0.40 -10.72 7.97
C TYR A 59 -0.34 -10.39 6.48
N ALA A 60 0.06 -9.15 6.17
CA ALA A 60 0.38 -8.73 4.82
C ALA A 60 1.64 -7.86 4.82
N LYS A 61 2.49 -8.06 3.82
CA LYS A 61 3.64 -7.23 3.50
C LYS A 61 3.54 -6.74 2.07
N VAL A 62 3.76 -5.44 1.90
CA VAL A 62 3.83 -4.79 0.59
C VAL A 62 5.10 -3.96 0.49
N ARG A 63 5.56 -3.76 -0.74
CA ARG A 63 6.59 -2.76 -1.07
C ARG A 63 5.94 -1.63 -1.85
N ILE A 64 6.42 -0.42 -1.61
CA ILE A 64 5.86 0.83 -2.10
C ILE A 64 6.99 1.62 -2.74
N PRO A 65 7.37 1.31 -3.99
CA PRO A 65 8.27 2.18 -4.72
C PRO A 65 7.57 3.49 -5.06
N TYR A 66 8.29 4.60 -4.93
CA TYR A 66 7.74 5.93 -5.09
C TYR A 66 8.76 6.91 -5.68
N SER A 67 8.24 7.96 -6.27
CA SER A 67 8.99 9.12 -6.76
C SER A 67 8.13 10.38 -6.61
N THR A 68 8.64 11.52 -7.04
CA THR A 68 7.86 12.76 -7.12
C THR A 68 6.72 12.69 -8.14
N GLU A 69 6.76 11.75 -9.09
CA GLU A 69 5.76 11.59 -10.16
C GLU A 69 4.65 10.60 -9.81
N GLY A 70 4.89 9.70 -8.85
CA GLY A 70 3.94 8.64 -8.55
C GLY A 70 4.42 7.62 -7.52
N PHE A 71 3.54 6.68 -7.20
CA PHE A 71 3.86 5.54 -6.36
C PHE A 71 3.13 4.28 -6.83
N SER A 72 3.62 3.11 -6.42
CA SER A 72 2.95 1.83 -6.63
C SER A 72 2.87 1.06 -5.32
N ILE A 73 1.99 0.07 -5.24
CA ILE A 73 1.91 -0.84 -4.08
C ILE A 73 1.89 -2.26 -4.63
N TYR A 74 2.93 -3.02 -4.30
CA TYR A 74 3.11 -4.39 -4.76
C TYR A 74 3.06 -5.37 -3.60
N TYR A 75 2.34 -6.47 -3.80
CA TYR A 75 2.39 -7.62 -2.91
C TYR A 75 3.82 -8.16 -2.75
N VAL A 76 4.22 -8.46 -1.52
CA VAL A 76 5.49 -9.14 -1.20
C VAL A 76 5.22 -10.47 -0.53
N ALA A 77 4.47 -10.46 0.57
CA ALA A 77 4.19 -11.65 1.34
C ALA A 77 2.87 -11.53 2.13
N SER A 78 2.33 -12.67 2.56
CA SER A 78 1.20 -12.72 3.46
C SER A 78 1.21 -14.01 4.27
N ASP A 79 0.52 -13.98 5.40
CA ASP A 79 0.18 -15.17 6.16
C ASP A 79 -1.31 -15.17 6.50
N ASN A 80 -1.91 -16.36 6.48
CA ASN A 80 -3.32 -16.60 6.75
C ASN A 80 -4.29 -15.81 5.84
N LEU A 81 -3.92 -15.58 4.58
CA LEU A 81 -4.76 -14.88 3.59
C LEU A 81 -5.18 -15.79 2.41
N ASP A 82 -5.19 -17.11 2.61
CA ASP A 82 -5.63 -18.09 1.61
C ASP A 82 -4.97 -17.89 0.23
N LEU A 83 -3.66 -17.61 0.22
CA LEU A 83 -2.91 -17.41 -1.02
C LEU A 83 -3.00 -18.69 -1.86
N SER A 84 -3.48 -18.56 -3.09
CA SER A 84 -3.56 -19.70 -4.00
C SER A 84 -2.17 -20.23 -4.34
N ARG A 85 -2.07 -21.52 -4.69
CA ARG A 85 -0.79 -22.18 -5.02
C ARG A 85 -0.03 -21.50 -6.16
N ASP A 86 -0.74 -20.86 -7.09
CA ASP A 86 -0.16 -20.11 -8.20
C ASP A 86 0.21 -18.66 -7.83
N GLY A 87 -0.04 -18.24 -6.58
CA GLY A 87 0.25 -16.90 -6.07
C GLY A 87 -0.63 -15.79 -6.65
N LYS A 88 -1.71 -16.11 -7.39
CA LYS A 88 -2.50 -15.11 -8.12
C LYS A 88 -3.73 -14.61 -7.38
N ARG A 89 -4.20 -15.36 -6.39
CA ARG A 89 -5.44 -15.06 -5.66
C ARG A 89 -5.17 -15.04 -4.16
N ILE A 90 -5.83 -14.11 -3.48
CA ILE A 90 -5.68 -13.86 -2.06
C ILE A 90 -7.04 -13.50 -1.46
N HIS A 91 -7.21 -13.67 -0.16
CA HIS A 91 -8.41 -13.28 0.54
C HIS A 91 -8.75 -11.80 0.27
N ARG A 92 -10.02 -11.50 -0.04
CA ARG A 92 -10.49 -10.16 -0.48
C ARG A 92 -10.12 -9.00 0.46
N ASN A 93 -9.88 -9.28 1.74
CA ASN A 93 -9.47 -8.27 2.71
C ASN A 93 -8.12 -7.67 2.37
N TYR A 94 -7.20 -8.43 1.78
CA TYR A 94 -5.92 -7.91 1.30
C TYR A 94 -6.14 -6.73 0.34
N ASN A 95 -6.93 -6.95 -0.71
CA ASN A 95 -7.22 -5.90 -1.69
C ASN A 95 -7.94 -4.72 -1.04
N ARG A 96 -8.78 -4.94 -0.02
CA ARG A 96 -9.39 -3.84 0.74
C ARG A 96 -8.34 -3.02 1.49
N TRP A 97 -7.39 -3.66 2.16
CA TRP A 97 -6.32 -2.97 2.88
C TRP A 97 -5.42 -2.17 1.93
N VAL A 98 -5.03 -2.77 0.80
CA VAL A 98 -4.23 -2.08 -0.24
C VAL A 98 -4.97 -0.90 -0.85
N ASN A 99 -6.26 -1.05 -1.18
CA ASN A 99 -7.06 0.05 -1.73
C ASN A 99 -7.24 1.20 -0.73
N ASN A 100 -7.43 0.88 0.56
CA ASN A 100 -7.53 1.88 1.61
C ASN A 100 -6.19 2.63 1.76
N LEU A 101 -5.07 1.90 1.79
CA LEU A 101 -3.74 2.49 1.84
C LEU A 101 -3.51 3.44 0.65
N ARG A 102 -3.80 2.98 -0.57
CA ARG A 102 -3.73 3.83 -1.77
C ARG A 102 -4.53 5.12 -1.64
N HIS A 103 -5.77 5.01 -1.19
CA HIS A 103 -6.66 6.16 -1.05
C HIS A 103 -6.08 7.18 -0.06
N ASP A 104 -5.62 6.73 1.10
CA ASP A 104 -5.08 7.63 2.12
C ASP A 104 -3.75 8.25 1.70
N ILE A 105 -2.89 7.52 0.97
CA ILE A 105 -1.67 8.09 0.38
C ILE A 105 -2.05 9.25 -0.54
N GLN A 106 -3.04 9.07 -1.41
CA GLN A 106 -3.53 10.14 -2.31
C GLN A 106 -4.10 11.34 -1.53
N MET A 107 -4.81 11.10 -0.43
CA MET A 107 -5.32 12.17 0.42
C MET A 107 -4.19 12.92 1.11
N ASN A 108 -3.19 12.22 1.65
CA ASN A 108 -2.05 12.85 2.29
C ASN A 108 -1.18 13.64 1.30
N ILE A 109 -0.98 13.14 0.08
CA ILE A 109 -0.32 13.88 -1.00
C ILE A 109 -1.04 15.21 -1.26
N GLN A 110 -2.37 15.21 -1.35
CA GLN A 110 -3.15 16.45 -1.52
C GLN A 110 -2.96 17.38 -0.33
N VAL A 111 -2.96 16.86 0.90
CA VAL A 111 -2.72 17.66 2.11
C VAL A 111 -1.32 18.27 2.10
N LYS A 112 -0.27 17.51 1.73
CA LYS A 112 1.10 18.04 1.61
C LYS A 112 1.19 19.12 0.54
N ALA A 113 0.45 19.00 -0.57
CA ALA A 113 0.45 19.99 -1.64
C ALA A 113 -0.19 21.33 -1.22
N LEU A 114 -0.99 21.35 -0.15
CA LEU A 114 -1.59 22.56 0.42
C LEU A 114 -0.73 23.21 1.51
N GLN A 115 0.34 22.54 1.94
CA GLN A 115 1.26 23.02 2.97
C GLN A 115 2.45 23.69 2.28
N PRO A 116 2.65 25.02 2.45
CA PRO A 116 3.74 25.75 1.82
C PRO A 116 5.12 25.39 2.38
#